data_AF-A0A8S1QWT2-F1
#
_entry.id   AF-A0A8S1QWT2-F1
#
_cell.length_a   1.000
_cell.length_b   1.000
_cell.length_c   1.000
_cell.angle_alpha   90.00
_cell.angle_beta   90.00
_cell.angle_gamma   90.00
#
_symmetry.space_group_name_H-M   'P 1'
#
loop_
_entity.id
_entity.type
_entity.pdbx_description
1 polymer ?
#
loop_
_entity_poly.entity_id
_entity_poly.type
_entity_poly.pdbx_seq_one_letter_code
_entity_poly.pdbx_strand_id
1 'polypeptide(L)'
;MGQITQKLFTTTEADEQIVISTNSRIGYIQRKFLFTQADVSNLHKIFRKMDTMGTGYISQQNFFEFLDEECNSVVSPNIEYLFQLIEKEVEQKVSFSEWLPAISLYCLYKKDSVVAYVFQMLDSDHDNFISKKDLMNFLVQKRNGKKIFYYNYMKAVELLDIERPDKISLEQFRKIQQQIPFICYPAFRLQRELRSRIFGVKYWDSLYDRILHKESEENKLKQMQKIQDEMKRKQQNKLDKKVEKFLQNTHKSRVSIPSMKLIHQRVNGRRNSDTNMPQNQETADELINNMFQQISKQLKGQHNQRKQKELKVLRCRSKSLQYIKMNFKHTEEQIVRSSKYIKTQQSSQQIPLNFKKQERKSIFHMNKIKPQIEKPPGSSHNSSDSESVSQSLLY
;
A
#
# COMPACT_ATOMS: atom_id res chain seq x y z
N MET A 1 -28.89 -52.36 -13.55
CA MET A 1 -27.51 -51.93 -13.87
C MET A 1 -27.59 -50.64 -14.67
N GLY A 2 -27.42 -49.41 -14.20
CA GLY A 2 -27.29 -48.80 -12.88
C GLY A 2 -27.51 -47.29 -13.14
N GLN A 3 -28.51 -46.69 -12.51
CA GLN A 3 -28.79 -45.26 -12.62
C GLN A 3 -27.73 -44.50 -11.83
N ILE A 4 -26.77 -43.87 -12.50
CA ILE A 4 -25.86 -42.92 -11.88
C ILE A 4 -26.61 -41.59 -11.74
N THR A 5 -26.96 -41.32 -10.49
CA THR A 5 -27.60 -40.10 -10.02
C THR A 5 -26.64 -38.92 -10.21
N GLN A 6 -26.96 -38.02 -11.14
CA GLN A 6 -26.42 -36.66 -11.16
C GLN A 6 -27.04 -35.89 -9.98
N LYS A 7 -26.39 -35.93 -8.82
CA LYS A 7 -26.66 -34.96 -7.75
C LYS A 7 -26.03 -33.63 -8.17
N LEU A 8 -26.83 -32.76 -8.78
CA LEU A 8 -26.54 -31.34 -8.85
C LEU A 8 -26.43 -30.79 -7.42
N PHE A 9 -25.23 -30.44 -6.99
CA PHE A 9 -25.02 -29.60 -5.82
C PHE A 9 -25.49 -28.18 -6.17
N THR A 10 -26.73 -27.86 -5.80
CA THR A 10 -27.22 -26.49 -5.76
C THR A 10 -26.88 -25.94 -4.38
N THR A 11 -25.66 -25.49 -4.19
CA THR A 11 -25.29 -24.71 -3.01
C THR A 11 -26.06 -23.39 -3.07
N THR A 12 -26.96 -23.16 -2.12
CA THR A 12 -27.77 -21.94 -2.07
C THR A 12 -26.89 -20.73 -1.77
N GLU A 13 -27.20 -19.54 -2.32
CA GLU A 13 -26.39 -18.31 -2.13
C GLU A 13 -26.14 -17.98 -0.64
N ALA A 14 -27.06 -18.38 0.24
CA ALA A 14 -26.94 -18.24 1.68
C ALA A 14 -25.82 -19.13 2.26
N ASP A 15 -25.69 -20.38 1.81
CA ASP A 15 -24.67 -21.31 2.28
C ASP A 15 -23.27 -20.88 1.84
N GLU A 16 -23.13 -20.31 0.64
CA GLU A 16 -21.87 -19.75 0.18
C GLU A 16 -21.45 -18.49 0.94
N GLN A 17 -22.39 -17.60 1.26
CA GLN A 17 -22.09 -16.44 2.12
C GLN A 17 -21.63 -16.87 3.52
N ILE A 18 -22.19 -17.97 4.04
CA ILE A 18 -21.76 -18.57 5.31
C ILE A 18 -20.32 -19.11 5.19
N VAL A 19 -19.98 -19.83 4.11
CA VAL A 19 -18.62 -20.34 3.86
C VAL A 19 -17.59 -19.21 3.69
N ILE A 20 -17.97 -18.13 3.01
CA ILE A 20 -17.10 -16.94 2.84
C ILE A 20 -16.89 -16.24 4.18
N SER A 21 -17.95 -16.11 5.00
CA SER A 21 -17.88 -15.45 6.30
C SER A 21 -17.07 -16.24 7.34
N THR A 22 -16.98 -17.57 7.19
CA THR A 22 -16.26 -18.46 8.10
C THR A 22 -14.80 -18.69 7.70
N ASN A 23 -14.40 -18.32 6.49
CA ASN A 23 -13.03 -18.46 6.03
C ASN A 23 -12.09 -17.46 6.73
N SER A 24 -11.15 -17.97 7.52
CA SER A 24 -10.20 -17.17 8.30
C SER A 24 -9.28 -16.29 7.43
N ARG A 25 -8.89 -16.77 6.23
CA ARG A 25 -8.08 -16.02 5.26
C ARG A 25 -8.87 -14.83 4.72
N ILE A 26 -10.14 -15.04 4.34
CA ILE A 26 -11.02 -13.96 3.87
C ILE A 26 -11.26 -12.94 4.98
N GLY A 27 -11.51 -13.38 6.21
CA GLY A 27 -11.65 -12.48 7.36
C GLY A 27 -10.40 -11.64 7.65
N TYR A 28 -9.20 -12.21 7.47
CA TYR A 28 -7.94 -11.45 7.55
C TYR A 28 -7.84 -10.40 6.44
N ILE A 29 -8.12 -10.78 5.19
CA ILE A 29 -8.08 -9.89 4.02
C ILE A 29 -9.09 -8.75 4.20
N GLN A 30 -10.30 -9.06 4.64
CA GLN A 30 -11.35 -8.07 4.92
C GLN A 30 -10.87 -7.03 5.93
N ARG A 31 -10.24 -7.44 7.04
CA ARG A 31 -9.67 -6.52 8.04
C ARG A 31 -8.47 -5.73 7.51
N LYS A 32 -7.62 -6.36 6.70
CA LYS A 32 -6.41 -5.75 6.12
C LYS A 32 -6.77 -4.62 5.15
N PHE A 33 -7.72 -4.87 4.25
CA PHE A 33 -8.15 -3.89 3.24
C PHE A 33 -9.32 -3.02 3.68
N LEU A 34 -9.87 -3.21 4.90
CA LEU A 34 -11.02 -2.47 5.42
C LEU A 34 -12.30 -2.66 4.59
N PHE A 35 -12.48 -3.85 4.04
CA PHE A 35 -13.71 -4.22 3.36
C PHE A 35 -14.84 -4.45 4.37
N THR A 36 -16.04 -3.98 4.02
CA THR A 36 -17.27 -4.37 4.72
C THR A 36 -17.69 -5.77 4.28
N GLN A 37 -18.61 -6.40 5.01
CA GLN A 37 -19.14 -7.70 4.60
C GLN A 37 -19.86 -7.64 3.24
N ALA A 38 -20.54 -6.51 2.97
CA ALA A 38 -21.18 -6.26 1.68
C ALA A 38 -20.15 -6.15 0.55
N ASP A 39 -18.99 -5.53 0.80
CA ASP A 39 -17.91 -5.44 -0.19
C ASP A 39 -17.40 -6.84 -0.57
N VAL A 40 -17.13 -7.69 0.43
CA VAL A 40 -16.66 -9.07 0.17
C VAL A 40 -17.71 -9.87 -0.60
N SER A 41 -18.99 -9.77 -0.23
CA SER A 41 -20.09 -10.43 -0.96
C SER A 41 -20.18 -9.97 -2.41
N ASN A 42 -20.07 -8.66 -2.66
CA ASN A 42 -20.12 -8.13 -4.02
C ASN A 42 -18.88 -8.49 -4.83
N LEU A 43 -17.69 -8.53 -4.22
CA LEU A 43 -16.46 -9.02 -4.86
C LEU A 43 -16.60 -10.50 -5.23
N HIS A 44 -17.22 -11.32 -4.37
CA HIS A 44 -17.51 -12.71 -4.69
C HIS A 44 -18.48 -12.84 -5.88
N LYS A 45 -19.52 -11.99 -5.96
CA LYS A 45 -20.41 -11.95 -7.12
C LYS A 45 -19.65 -11.61 -8.42
N ILE A 46 -18.67 -10.71 -8.36
CA ILE A 46 -17.82 -10.39 -9.51
C ILE A 46 -16.93 -11.58 -9.87
N PHE A 47 -16.32 -12.23 -8.87
CA PHE A 47 -15.56 -13.46 -9.07
C PHE A 47 -16.37 -14.56 -9.76
N ARG A 48 -17.61 -14.78 -9.33
CA ARG A 48 -18.53 -15.75 -9.96
C ARG A 48 -18.90 -15.40 -11.40
N LYS A 49 -18.92 -14.11 -11.77
CA LYS A 49 -19.09 -13.71 -13.17
C LYS A 49 -17.88 -14.06 -14.03
N MET A 50 -16.68 -14.12 -13.45
CA MET A 50 -15.46 -14.55 -14.14
C MET A 50 -15.34 -16.08 -14.20
N ASP A 51 -15.76 -16.79 -13.16
CA ASP A 51 -15.85 -18.26 -13.12
C ASP A 51 -17.08 -18.74 -13.89
N THR A 52 -17.06 -18.56 -15.22
CA THR A 52 -18.16 -18.92 -16.13
C THR A 52 -18.53 -20.39 -16.06
N MET A 53 -17.58 -21.26 -15.71
CA MET A 53 -17.78 -22.70 -15.55
C MET A 53 -18.24 -23.10 -14.15
N GLY A 54 -18.32 -22.17 -13.20
CA GLY A 54 -18.78 -22.41 -11.82
C GLY A 54 -17.90 -23.36 -11.02
N THR A 55 -16.62 -23.49 -11.38
CA THR A 55 -15.68 -24.46 -10.79
C THR A 55 -15.14 -24.04 -9.43
N GLY A 56 -15.36 -22.79 -9.02
CA GLY A 56 -14.72 -22.16 -7.86
C GLY A 56 -13.34 -21.59 -8.16
N TYR A 57 -12.88 -21.67 -9.41
CA TYR A 57 -11.57 -21.21 -9.85
C TYR A 57 -11.67 -20.39 -11.14
N ILE A 58 -10.77 -19.43 -11.28
CA ILE A 58 -10.59 -18.68 -12.54
C ILE A 58 -9.22 -18.96 -13.13
N SER A 59 -9.18 -19.06 -14.45
CA SER A 59 -7.96 -19.18 -15.24
C SER A 59 -7.53 -17.81 -15.77
N GLN A 60 -6.31 -17.74 -16.32
CA GLN A 60 -5.83 -16.54 -17.00
C GLN A 60 -6.72 -16.14 -18.18
N GLN A 61 -7.31 -17.10 -18.89
CA GLN A 61 -8.22 -16.84 -19.99
C GLN A 61 -9.48 -16.10 -19.52
N ASN A 62 -10.00 -16.45 -18.33
CA ASN A 62 -11.15 -15.75 -17.75
C ASN A 62 -10.84 -14.28 -17.44
N PHE A 63 -9.57 -13.93 -17.16
CA PHE A 63 -9.15 -12.53 -16.99
C PHE A 63 -9.21 -11.73 -18.29
N PHE A 64 -8.76 -12.32 -19.40
CA PHE A 64 -8.87 -11.68 -20.72
C PHE A 64 -10.32 -11.43 -21.10
N GLU A 65 -11.17 -12.45 -20.92
CA GLU A 65 -12.61 -12.36 -21.19
C GLU A 65 -13.28 -11.31 -20.29
N PHE A 66 -12.96 -11.30 -18.99
CA PHE A 66 -13.52 -10.31 -18.06
C PHE A 66 -13.15 -8.87 -18.41
N LEU A 67 -11.97 -8.66 -19.00
CA LEU A 67 -11.47 -7.33 -19.38
C LEU A 67 -11.83 -6.93 -20.82
N ASP A 68 -12.45 -7.82 -21.58
CA ASP A 68 -12.64 -7.70 -23.03
C ASP A 68 -11.32 -7.38 -23.76
N GLU A 69 -10.22 -8.00 -23.33
CA GLU A 69 -8.88 -7.79 -23.91
C GLU A 69 -8.48 -8.97 -24.79
N GLU A 70 -7.96 -8.67 -25.97
CA GLU A 70 -7.35 -9.69 -26.83
C GLU A 70 -6.01 -10.15 -26.28
N CYS A 71 -5.68 -11.43 -26.49
CA CYS A 71 -4.40 -12.01 -26.07
C CYS A 71 -3.17 -11.38 -26.77
N ASN A 72 -3.36 -10.66 -27.87
CA ASN A 72 -2.30 -9.94 -28.60
C ASN A 72 -2.24 -8.44 -28.24
N SER A 73 -3.07 -7.98 -27.31
CA SER A 73 -3.11 -6.59 -26.84
C SER A 73 -1.79 -6.19 -26.17
N VAL A 74 -1.43 -4.90 -26.27
CA VAL A 74 -0.31 -4.32 -25.50
C VAL A 74 -0.47 -4.47 -23.98
N VAL A 75 -1.70 -4.72 -23.51
CA VAL A 75 -2.01 -4.95 -22.09
C VAL A 75 -1.78 -6.41 -21.68
N SER A 76 -1.77 -7.35 -22.64
CA SER A 76 -1.67 -8.79 -22.38
C SER A 76 -0.51 -9.18 -21.46
N PRO A 77 0.73 -8.69 -21.64
CA PRO A 77 1.85 -9.05 -20.76
C PRO A 77 1.61 -8.63 -19.31
N ASN A 78 0.86 -7.55 -19.08
CA ASN A 78 0.54 -7.09 -17.73
C ASN A 78 -0.55 -7.96 -17.09
N ILE A 79 -1.53 -8.45 -17.87
CA ILE A 79 -2.53 -9.39 -17.37
C ILE A 79 -1.86 -10.70 -16.95
N GLU A 80 -0.98 -11.21 -17.80
CA GLU A 80 -0.15 -12.40 -17.54
C GLU A 80 0.68 -12.25 -16.28
N TYR A 81 1.43 -11.16 -16.19
CA TYR A 81 2.30 -10.92 -15.04
C TYR A 81 1.48 -10.72 -13.76
N LEU A 82 0.35 -9.99 -13.81
CA LEU A 82 -0.56 -9.88 -12.67
C LEU A 82 -1.07 -11.25 -12.23
N PHE A 83 -1.45 -12.12 -13.18
CA PHE A 83 -1.90 -13.47 -12.88
C PHE A 83 -0.78 -14.33 -12.30
N GLN A 84 0.47 -14.18 -12.76
CA GLN A 84 1.65 -14.86 -12.22
C GLN A 84 1.98 -14.42 -10.79
N LEU A 85 1.81 -13.14 -10.46
CA LEU A 85 2.06 -12.61 -9.11
C LEU A 85 1.05 -13.08 -8.05
N ILE A 86 -0.08 -13.64 -8.46
CA ILE A 86 -1.04 -14.20 -7.51
C ILE A 86 -0.39 -15.41 -6.85
N GLU A 87 -0.31 -15.39 -5.53
CA GLU A 87 0.07 -16.56 -4.74
C GLU A 87 -1.02 -17.63 -4.90
N LYS A 88 -0.67 -18.74 -5.54
CA LYS A 88 -1.59 -19.83 -5.87
C LYS A 88 -1.17 -21.12 -5.18
N GLU A 89 -2.15 -21.83 -4.66
CA GLU A 89 -2.03 -23.22 -4.24
C GLU A 89 -1.93 -24.15 -5.47
N VAL A 90 -2.58 -23.78 -6.59
CA VAL A 90 -2.55 -24.52 -7.86
C VAL A 90 -2.12 -23.59 -8.99
N GLU A 91 -0.99 -23.91 -9.64
CA GLU A 91 -0.28 -23.05 -10.61
C GLU A 91 -1.18 -22.34 -11.66
N GLN A 92 -2.16 -23.06 -12.20
CA GLN A 92 -2.98 -22.60 -13.33
C GLN A 92 -4.38 -22.10 -12.96
N LYS A 93 -4.73 -22.14 -11.67
CA LYS A 93 -6.08 -21.85 -11.20
C LYS A 93 -6.03 -20.95 -9.98
N VAL A 94 -6.87 -19.92 -9.97
CA VAL A 94 -6.93 -18.97 -8.86
C VAL A 94 -8.30 -19.10 -8.19
N SER A 95 -8.29 -19.37 -6.90
CA SER A 95 -9.50 -19.36 -6.06
C SER A 95 -9.85 -17.94 -5.61
N PHE A 96 -11.06 -17.75 -5.08
CA PHE A 96 -11.50 -16.42 -4.62
C PHE A 96 -10.59 -15.83 -3.52
N SER A 97 -10.09 -16.67 -2.60
CA SER A 97 -9.26 -16.24 -1.48
C SER A 97 -7.86 -15.75 -1.89
N GLU A 98 -7.39 -16.17 -3.06
CA GLU A 98 -6.12 -15.80 -3.69
C GLU A 98 -6.29 -14.61 -4.64
N TRP A 99 -7.39 -14.60 -5.41
CA TRP A 99 -7.75 -13.50 -6.31
C TRP A 99 -7.97 -12.19 -5.56
N LEU A 100 -8.76 -12.25 -4.48
CA LEU A 100 -9.21 -11.09 -3.72
C LEU A 100 -8.05 -10.18 -3.26
N PRO A 101 -7.02 -10.66 -2.54
CA PRO A 101 -5.94 -9.81 -2.06
C PRO A 101 -5.08 -9.25 -3.20
N ALA A 102 -4.82 -10.03 -4.25
CA ALA A 102 -3.97 -9.61 -5.36
C ALA A 102 -4.62 -8.47 -6.16
N ILE A 103 -5.90 -8.61 -6.51
CA ILE A 103 -6.62 -7.57 -7.25
C ILE A 103 -6.90 -6.34 -6.41
N SER A 104 -7.20 -6.53 -5.12
CA SER A 104 -7.35 -5.39 -4.20
C SER A 104 -6.06 -4.58 -4.11
N LEU A 105 -4.91 -5.26 -3.99
CA LEU A 105 -3.61 -4.61 -3.93
C LEU A 105 -3.29 -3.85 -5.22
N TYR A 106 -3.48 -4.48 -6.38
CA TYR A 106 -3.23 -3.85 -7.67
C TYR A 106 -4.13 -2.63 -7.92
N CYS A 107 -5.41 -2.71 -7.56
CA CYS A 107 -6.36 -1.59 -7.67
C CYS A 107 -6.00 -0.42 -6.73
N LEU A 108 -5.30 -0.69 -5.62
CA LEU A 108 -4.84 0.32 -4.66
C LEU A 108 -3.45 0.89 -4.97
N TYR A 109 -2.74 0.38 -5.98
CA TYR A 109 -1.44 0.91 -6.34
C TYR A 109 -1.50 2.38 -6.73
N LYS A 110 -0.57 3.15 -6.17
CA LYS A 110 -0.28 4.52 -6.62
C LYS A 110 0.58 4.48 -7.88
N LYS A 111 0.73 5.65 -8.52
CA LYS A 111 1.56 5.82 -9.71
C LYS A 111 2.92 5.14 -9.57
N ASP A 112 3.65 5.44 -8.50
CA ASP A 112 4.99 4.89 -8.28
C ASP A 112 4.98 3.37 -8.06
N SER A 113 3.93 2.82 -7.44
CA SER A 113 3.76 1.38 -7.25
C SER A 113 3.48 0.67 -8.58
N VAL A 114 2.69 1.27 -9.48
CA VAL A 114 2.47 0.73 -10.83
C VAL A 114 3.76 0.78 -11.64
N VAL A 115 4.58 1.83 -11.50
CA VAL A 115 5.91 1.89 -12.15
C VAL A 115 6.84 0.81 -11.60
N ALA A 116 6.85 0.59 -10.29
CA ALA A 116 7.63 -0.50 -9.67
C ALA A 116 7.13 -1.88 -10.11
N TYR A 117 5.82 -2.06 -10.29
CA TYR A 117 5.24 -3.28 -10.84
C TYR A 117 5.72 -3.53 -12.28
N VAL A 118 5.73 -2.52 -13.15
CA VAL A 118 6.27 -2.65 -14.51
C VAL A 118 7.77 -2.93 -14.48
N PHE A 119 8.50 -2.33 -13.55
CA PHE A 119 9.93 -2.60 -13.36
C PHE A 119 10.17 -4.09 -13.05
N GLN A 120 9.45 -4.64 -12.07
CA GLN A 120 9.56 -6.06 -11.69
C GLN A 120 9.10 -7.02 -12.80
N MET A 121 8.17 -6.58 -13.65
CA MET A 121 7.75 -7.35 -14.83
C MET A 121 8.87 -7.45 -15.88
N LEU A 122 9.66 -6.38 -16.03
CA LEU A 122 10.75 -6.31 -17.01
C LEU A 122 12.03 -6.97 -16.50
N ASP A 123 12.28 -6.90 -15.18
CA ASP A 123 13.39 -7.56 -14.48
C ASP A 123 13.10 -9.07 -14.32
N SER A 124 13.30 -9.81 -15.41
CA SER A 124 12.99 -11.24 -15.50
C SER A 124 13.93 -12.14 -14.68
N ASP A 125 15.15 -11.70 -14.41
CA ASP A 125 16.15 -12.39 -13.60
C ASP A 125 16.15 -11.96 -12.12
N HIS A 126 15.34 -10.98 -11.77
CA HIS A 126 15.11 -10.49 -10.41
C HIS A 126 16.41 -9.98 -9.74
N ASP A 127 17.31 -9.41 -10.54
CA ASP A 127 18.58 -8.87 -10.05
C ASP A 127 18.45 -7.41 -9.55
N ASN A 128 17.24 -6.84 -9.63
CA ASN A 128 16.87 -5.45 -9.34
C ASN A 128 17.44 -4.43 -10.32
N PHE A 129 17.88 -4.88 -11.49
CA PHE A 129 18.26 -4.06 -12.62
C PHE A 129 17.50 -4.52 -13.86
N ILE A 130 17.31 -3.59 -14.80
CA ILE A 130 16.79 -3.92 -16.12
C ILE A 130 17.92 -3.68 -17.10
N SER A 131 18.29 -4.69 -17.86
CA SER A 131 19.20 -4.50 -18.97
C SER A 131 18.44 -3.99 -20.19
N LYS A 132 19.12 -3.28 -21.11
CA LYS A 132 18.55 -2.91 -22.41
C LYS A 132 18.08 -4.14 -23.19
N LYS A 133 18.72 -5.30 -22.98
CA LYS A 133 18.29 -6.56 -23.58
C LYS A 133 16.91 -6.97 -23.08
N ASP A 134 16.61 -6.80 -21.79
CA ASP A 134 15.30 -7.16 -21.22
C ASP A 134 14.19 -6.26 -21.73
N LEU A 135 14.45 -4.95 -21.82
CA LEU A 135 13.54 -4.01 -22.47
C LEU A 135 13.27 -4.39 -23.93
N MET A 136 14.32 -4.72 -24.69
CA MET A 136 14.15 -5.11 -26.10
C MET A 136 13.42 -6.44 -26.23
N ASN A 137 13.75 -7.44 -25.40
CA ASN A 137 13.05 -8.73 -25.36
C ASN A 137 11.56 -8.53 -25.09
N PHE A 138 11.23 -7.68 -24.12
CA PHE A 138 9.85 -7.33 -23.79
C PHE A 138 9.12 -6.67 -24.97
N LEU A 139 9.76 -5.74 -25.68
CA LEU A 139 9.16 -5.05 -26.82
C LEU A 139 9.05 -5.92 -28.08
N VAL A 140 9.92 -6.91 -28.25
CA VAL A 140 9.94 -7.82 -29.40
C VAL A 140 8.92 -8.96 -29.27
N GLN A 141 8.27 -9.11 -28.10
CA GLN A 141 7.29 -10.17 -27.85
C GLN A 141 6.27 -10.30 -28.99
N LYS A 142 6.07 -11.55 -29.41
CA LYS A 142 5.09 -11.94 -30.42
C LYS A 142 4.16 -12.98 -29.85
N ARG A 143 2.89 -12.88 -30.22
CA ARG A 143 1.89 -13.91 -29.93
C ARG A 143 1.14 -14.24 -31.20
N ASN A 144 0.98 -15.53 -31.47
CA ASN A 144 0.37 -16.05 -32.71
C ASN A 144 0.99 -15.43 -33.98
N GLY A 145 2.33 -15.23 -33.98
CA GLY A 145 3.07 -14.62 -35.07
C GLY A 145 2.95 -13.09 -35.20
N LYS A 146 2.06 -12.44 -34.43
CA LYS A 146 1.86 -10.99 -34.43
C LYS A 146 2.68 -10.33 -33.33
N LYS A 147 3.30 -9.18 -33.63
CA LYS A 147 3.99 -8.36 -32.62
C LYS A 147 2.96 -7.74 -31.68
N ILE A 148 3.21 -7.82 -30.37
CA ILE A 148 2.36 -7.18 -29.35
C ILE A 148 2.58 -5.66 -29.38
N PHE A 149 3.84 -5.23 -29.44
CA PHE A 149 4.21 -3.81 -29.46
C PHE A 149 4.56 -3.33 -30.87
N TYR A 150 4.21 -2.08 -31.16
CA TYR A 150 4.54 -1.43 -32.42
C TYR A 150 6.03 -1.06 -32.49
N TYR A 151 6.57 -0.98 -33.70
CA TYR A 151 7.98 -0.65 -33.95
C TYR A 151 8.45 0.68 -33.32
N ASN A 152 7.54 1.66 -33.20
CA ASN A 152 7.84 2.95 -32.56
C ASN A 152 8.27 2.81 -31.10
N TYR A 153 7.82 1.76 -30.39
CA TYR A 153 8.24 1.51 -29.01
C TYR A 153 9.73 1.17 -28.94
N MET A 154 10.21 0.35 -29.89
CA MET A 154 11.61 -0.04 -29.97
C MET A 154 12.49 1.16 -30.29
N LYS A 155 12.14 1.93 -31.32
CA LYS A 155 12.88 3.13 -31.70
C LYS A 155 13.01 4.13 -30.55
N ALA A 156 11.96 4.33 -29.77
CA ALA A 156 12.02 5.26 -28.66
C ALA A 156 12.99 4.80 -27.56
N VAL A 157 13.02 3.49 -27.26
CA VAL A 157 13.98 2.92 -26.30
C VAL A 157 15.42 2.97 -26.84
N GLU A 158 15.61 2.80 -28.15
CA GLU A 158 16.93 2.93 -28.78
C GLU A 158 17.48 4.36 -28.72
N LEU A 159 16.61 5.36 -28.82
CA LEU A 159 16.95 6.79 -28.75
C LEU A 159 17.15 7.30 -27.31
N LEU A 160 16.87 6.49 -26.29
CA LEU A 160 17.14 6.87 -24.90
C LEU A 160 18.64 6.93 -24.66
N ASP A 161 19.11 8.10 -24.25
CA ASP A 161 20.47 8.27 -23.75
C ASP A 161 20.54 7.78 -22.30
N ILE A 162 21.12 6.60 -22.12
CA ILE A 162 21.28 5.93 -20.81
C ILE A 162 22.76 5.70 -20.59
N GLU A 163 23.28 6.27 -19.50
CA GLU A 163 24.71 6.20 -19.16
C GLU A 163 25.24 4.77 -18.99
N ARG A 164 24.42 3.88 -18.40
CA ARG A 164 24.70 2.45 -18.23
C ARG A 164 23.48 1.63 -18.66
N PRO A 165 23.33 1.35 -19.97
CA PRO A 165 22.15 0.70 -20.50
C PRO A 165 22.03 -0.78 -20.08
N ASP A 166 23.10 -1.36 -19.56
CA ASP A 166 23.16 -2.72 -19.04
C ASP A 166 22.60 -2.87 -17.61
N LYS A 167 22.51 -1.78 -16.84
CA LYS A 167 22.06 -1.81 -15.44
C LYS A 167 21.15 -0.62 -15.10
N ILE A 168 19.91 -0.68 -15.57
CA ILE A 168 18.91 0.36 -15.28
C ILE A 168 18.29 0.06 -13.91
N SER A 169 18.59 0.89 -12.91
CA SER A 169 17.96 0.80 -11.59
C SER A 169 16.52 1.31 -11.61
N LEU A 170 15.73 0.99 -10.58
CA LEU A 170 14.36 1.52 -10.43
C LEU A 170 14.29 3.06 -10.49
N GLU A 171 15.29 3.76 -9.96
CA GLU A 171 15.35 5.23 -10.01
C GLU A 171 15.61 5.76 -11.42
N GLN A 172 16.51 5.12 -12.17
CA GLN A 172 16.73 5.45 -13.57
C GLN A 172 15.50 5.10 -14.42
N PHE A 173 14.86 3.97 -14.15
CA PHE A 173 13.63 3.58 -14.81
C PHE A 173 12.50 4.58 -14.57
N ARG A 174 12.39 5.19 -13.38
CA ARG A 174 11.43 6.28 -13.14
C ARG A 174 11.70 7.50 -14.03
N LYS A 175 12.96 7.84 -14.30
CA LYS A 175 13.33 8.91 -15.25
C LYS A 175 12.97 8.54 -16.69
N ILE A 176 13.25 7.29 -17.08
CA ILE A 176 12.87 6.76 -18.39
C ILE A 176 11.34 6.79 -18.56
N GLN A 177 10.58 6.37 -17.55
CA GLN A 177 9.12 6.41 -17.58
C GLN A 177 8.58 7.84 -17.79
N GLN A 178 9.26 8.86 -17.27
CA GLN A 178 8.86 10.26 -17.50
C GLN A 178 9.11 10.70 -18.95
N GLN A 179 10.18 10.23 -19.58
CA GLN A 179 10.49 10.51 -20.98
C GLN A 179 9.64 9.68 -21.94
N ILE A 180 9.34 8.43 -21.56
CA ILE A 180 8.58 7.46 -22.35
C ILE A 180 7.43 6.87 -21.50
N PRO A 181 6.33 7.63 -21.31
CA PRO A 181 5.22 7.18 -20.48
C PRO A 181 4.49 5.94 -21.02
N PHE A 182 4.60 5.70 -22.33
CA PHE A 182 3.88 4.61 -22.99
C PHE A 182 4.37 3.21 -22.63
N ILE A 183 5.58 3.06 -22.05
CA ILE A 183 6.07 1.76 -21.55
C ILE A 183 5.20 1.29 -20.37
N CYS A 184 4.83 2.20 -19.47
CA CYS A 184 3.97 1.89 -18.32
C CYS A 184 2.47 2.08 -18.61
N TYR A 185 2.11 2.75 -19.71
CA TYR A 185 0.71 3.03 -20.04
C TYR A 185 -0.18 1.77 -20.07
N PRO A 186 0.24 0.61 -20.61
CA PRO A 186 -0.56 -0.61 -20.55
C PRO A 186 -0.91 -1.06 -19.13
N ALA A 187 0.02 -0.93 -18.17
CA ALA A 187 -0.24 -1.23 -16.76
C ALA A 187 -1.25 -0.26 -16.14
N PHE A 188 -1.11 1.05 -16.43
CA PHE A 188 -2.10 2.04 -15.97
C PHE A 188 -3.48 1.82 -16.58
N ARG A 189 -3.54 1.42 -17.86
CA ARG A 189 -4.79 1.05 -18.53
C ARG A 189 -5.42 -0.15 -17.84
N LEU A 190 -4.65 -1.23 -17.61
CA LEU A 190 -5.13 -2.42 -16.89
C LEU A 190 -5.71 -2.06 -15.53
N GLN A 191 -4.97 -1.28 -14.73
CA GLN A 191 -5.42 -0.85 -13.42
C GLN A 191 -6.73 -0.07 -13.50
N ARG A 192 -6.84 0.88 -14.45
CA ARG A 192 -8.06 1.66 -14.63
C ARG A 192 -9.24 0.79 -15.03
N GLU A 193 -9.05 -0.17 -15.95
CA GLU A 193 -10.12 -1.08 -16.39
C GLU A 193 -10.59 -1.98 -15.23
N LEU A 194 -9.66 -2.55 -14.46
CA LEU A 194 -9.99 -3.33 -13.26
C LEU A 194 -10.76 -2.48 -12.25
N ARG A 195 -10.28 -1.27 -11.95
CA ARG A 195 -10.95 -0.34 -11.03
C ARG A 195 -12.32 0.10 -11.54
N SER A 196 -12.50 0.21 -12.85
CA SER A 196 -13.77 0.61 -13.46
C SER A 196 -14.80 -0.52 -13.36
N ARG A 197 -14.40 -1.75 -13.72
CA ARG A 197 -15.27 -2.93 -13.71
C ARG A 197 -15.57 -3.42 -12.29
N ILE A 198 -14.63 -3.26 -11.37
CA ILE A 198 -14.75 -3.68 -9.96
C ILE A 198 -15.07 -2.44 -9.13
N PHE A 199 -16.32 -2.25 -8.70
CA PHE A 199 -16.80 -1.13 -7.85
C PHE A 199 -16.67 0.31 -8.39
N GLY A 200 -15.91 0.54 -9.45
CA GLY A 200 -15.70 1.86 -10.02
C GLY A 200 -14.56 2.63 -9.35
N VAL A 201 -13.97 3.56 -10.11
CA VAL A 201 -12.73 4.26 -9.74
C VAL A 201 -12.85 5.00 -8.40
N LYS A 202 -13.98 5.68 -8.17
CA LYS A 202 -14.25 6.47 -6.95
C LYS A 202 -14.27 5.63 -5.67
N TYR A 203 -14.75 4.38 -5.76
CA TYR A 203 -14.76 3.49 -4.61
C TYR A 203 -13.33 3.20 -4.13
N TRP A 204 -12.45 2.88 -5.08
CA TRP A 204 -11.04 2.59 -4.79
C TRP A 204 -10.29 3.82 -4.26
N ASP A 205 -10.59 5.02 -4.75
CA ASP A 205 -10.02 6.26 -4.20
C ASP A 205 -10.44 6.45 -2.74
N SER A 206 -11.74 6.30 -2.45
CA SER A 206 -12.26 6.38 -1.07
C SER A 206 -11.71 5.28 -0.16
N LEU A 207 -11.55 4.06 -0.68
CA LEU A 207 -10.93 2.96 0.06
C LEU A 207 -9.46 3.27 0.40
N TYR A 208 -8.71 3.79 -0.57
CA TYR A 208 -7.33 4.21 -0.39
C TYR A 208 -7.23 5.27 0.72
N ASP A 209 -8.06 6.30 0.68
CA ASP A 209 -8.07 7.36 1.69
C ASP A 209 -8.41 6.82 3.09
N ARG A 210 -9.35 5.88 3.20
CA ARG A 210 -9.66 5.21 4.47
C ARG A 210 -8.47 4.41 5.02
N ILE A 211 -7.78 3.67 4.15
CA ILE A 211 -6.59 2.89 4.54
C ILE A 211 -5.49 3.85 5.01
N LEU A 212 -5.20 4.91 4.24
CA LEU A 212 -4.19 5.89 4.58
C LEU A 212 -4.49 6.61 5.91
N HIS A 213 -5.75 6.98 6.13
CA HIS A 213 -6.17 7.59 7.39
C HIS A 213 -5.94 6.64 8.57
N LYS A 214 -6.32 5.37 8.45
CA LYS A 214 -6.10 4.36 9.50
C LYS A 214 -4.61 4.17 9.80
N GLU A 215 -3.78 4.07 8.76
CA GLU A 215 -2.32 3.95 8.91
C GLU A 215 -1.72 5.17 9.63
N SER A 216 -2.20 6.38 9.31
CA SER A 216 -1.77 7.61 9.97
C SER A 216 -2.11 7.60 11.47
N GLU A 217 -3.32 7.20 11.83
CA GLU A 217 -3.76 7.12 13.23
C GLU A 217 -2.98 6.06 14.02
N GLU A 218 -2.75 4.89 13.43
CA GLU A 218 -1.92 3.85 14.04
C GLU A 218 -0.48 4.33 14.26
N ASN A 219 0.09 5.07 13.31
CA ASN A 219 1.44 5.64 13.44
C ASN A 219 1.50 6.70 14.55
N LYS A 220 0.49 7.57 14.67
CA LYS A 220 0.39 8.53 15.78
C LYS A 220 0.29 7.82 17.13
N LEU A 221 -0.50 6.75 17.23
CA LEU A 221 -0.63 5.98 18.46
C LEU A 221 0.69 5.31 18.85
N LYS A 222 1.39 4.69 17.90
CA LYS A 222 2.73 4.10 18.11
C LYS A 222 3.75 5.14 18.57
N GLN A 223 3.73 6.33 17.98
CA GLN A 223 4.60 7.45 18.41
C GLN A 223 4.27 7.90 19.84
N MET A 224 2.98 8.05 20.16
CA MET A 224 2.56 8.46 21.50
C MET A 224 2.92 7.41 22.56
N GLN A 225 2.81 6.12 22.25
CA GLN A 225 3.25 5.03 23.13
C GLN A 225 4.76 5.09 23.39
N LYS A 226 5.58 5.26 22.34
CA LYS A 226 7.04 5.43 22.50
C LYS A 226 7.38 6.59 23.43
N ILE A 227 6.72 7.73 23.25
CA ILE A 227 6.93 8.91 24.12
C ILE A 227 6.52 8.61 25.57
N GLN A 228 5.39 7.92 25.79
CA GLN A 228 4.94 7.53 27.13
C GLN A 228 5.91 6.58 27.82
N ASP A 229 6.43 5.59 27.09
CA ASP A 229 7.38 4.62 27.63
C ASP A 229 8.74 5.26 27.97
N GLU A 230 9.21 6.19 27.14
CA GLU A 230 10.39 7.00 27.45
C GLU A 230 10.18 7.87 28.70
N MET A 231 9.01 8.49 28.85
CA MET A 231 8.69 9.27 30.05
C MET A 231 8.68 8.39 31.31
N LYS A 232 8.09 7.20 31.25
CA LYS A 232 8.09 6.23 32.35
C LYS A 232 9.52 5.78 32.71
N ARG A 233 10.35 5.45 31.71
CA ARG A 233 11.77 5.10 31.92
C ARG A 233 12.54 6.24 32.58
N LYS A 234 12.35 7.49 32.13
CA LYS A 234 12.98 8.66 32.75
C LYS A 234 12.51 8.89 34.19
N GLN A 235 11.25 8.61 34.52
CA GLN A 235 10.74 8.71 35.88
C GLN A 235 11.31 7.60 36.78
N GLN A 236 11.36 6.36 36.28
CA GLN A 236 11.95 5.22 37.00
C GLN A 236 13.43 5.48 37.30
N ASN A 237 14.22 5.88 36.29
CA ASN A 237 15.64 6.21 36.48
C ASN A 237 15.85 7.35 37.50
N LYS A 238 14.91 8.30 37.61
CA LYS A 238 14.96 9.35 38.64
C LYS A 238 14.66 8.81 40.04
N LEU A 239 13.75 7.85 40.17
CA LEU A 239 13.45 7.18 41.43
C LEU A 239 14.64 6.32 41.86
N ASP A 240 15.20 5.52 40.95
CA ASP A 240 16.34 4.64 41.24
C ASP A 240 17.55 5.46 41.71
N LYS A 241 17.88 6.56 41.01
CA LYS A 241 18.93 7.51 41.44
C LYS A 241 18.67 8.14 42.82
N LYS A 242 17.40 8.34 43.21
CA LYS A 242 17.05 8.85 44.55
C LYS A 242 17.25 7.79 45.61
N VAL A 243 16.84 6.55 45.35
CA VAL A 243 17.03 5.40 46.24
C VAL A 243 18.54 5.16 46.45
N GLU A 244 19.33 5.18 45.38
CA GLU A 244 20.78 5.00 45.45
C GLU A 244 21.46 6.08 46.30
N LYS A 245 21.08 7.36 46.12
CA LYS A 245 21.56 8.46 46.96
C LYS A 245 21.17 8.31 48.43
N PHE A 246 19.95 7.83 48.70
CA PHE A 246 19.49 7.58 50.06
C PHE A 246 20.32 6.49 50.74
N LEU A 247 20.53 5.35 50.06
CA LEU A 247 21.36 4.26 50.56
C LEU A 247 22.79 4.72 50.86
N GLN A 248 23.43 5.46 49.95
CA GLN A 248 24.78 6.01 50.16
C GLN A 248 24.87 6.94 51.38
N ASN A 249 23.85 7.76 51.63
CA ASN A 249 23.82 8.63 52.81
C ASN A 249 23.62 7.84 54.11
N THR A 250 22.77 6.80 54.11
CA THR A 250 22.56 5.95 55.30
C THR A 250 23.81 5.14 55.69
N HIS A 251 24.64 4.73 54.73
CA HIS A 251 25.91 4.07 55.01
C HIS A 251 26.95 5.01 55.64
N LYS A 252 26.94 6.31 55.31
CA LYS A 252 27.84 7.31 55.91
C LYS A 252 27.46 7.66 57.36
N SER A 253 26.17 7.61 57.72
CA SER A 253 25.69 7.93 59.08
C SER A 253 25.85 6.79 60.09
N ARG A 254 26.15 5.55 59.67
CA ARG A 254 26.38 4.40 60.58
C ARG A 254 27.83 4.27 61.10
N VAL A 255 28.73 5.19 60.75
CA VAL A 255 30.15 5.16 61.17
C VAL A 255 30.43 5.97 62.46
N SER A 256 29.42 6.51 63.14
CA SER A 256 29.62 7.19 64.43
C SER A 256 28.62 6.73 65.51
N ILE A 257 28.84 5.54 66.06
CA ILE A 257 28.28 5.17 67.37
C ILE A 257 29.47 5.05 68.33
N PRO A 258 29.61 5.91 69.35
CA PRO A 258 30.65 5.77 70.36
C PRO A 258 30.49 4.44 71.12
N SER A 259 31.60 3.71 71.25
CA SER A 259 31.72 2.49 72.04
C SER A 259 31.28 2.72 73.49
N MET A 260 30.09 2.23 73.87
CA MET A 260 29.74 2.04 75.27
C MET A 260 30.30 0.70 75.74
N LYS A 261 31.31 0.77 76.63
CA LYS A 261 31.86 -0.37 77.36
C LYS A 261 30.73 -1.04 78.17
N LEU A 262 30.35 -2.24 77.77
CA LEU A 262 29.53 -3.14 78.58
C LEU A 262 30.35 -3.63 79.77
N ILE A 263 30.00 -3.16 80.96
CA ILE A 263 30.49 -3.69 82.24
C ILE A 263 29.73 -4.99 82.51
N HIS A 264 30.42 -6.12 82.46
CA HIS A 264 29.90 -7.39 82.94
C HIS A 264 30.02 -7.46 84.47
N GLN A 265 28.89 -7.43 85.17
CA GLN A 265 28.80 -7.93 86.55
C GLN A 265 28.18 -9.33 86.53
N ARG A 266 28.95 -10.32 87.00
CA ARG A 266 28.45 -11.66 87.34
C ARG A 266 27.74 -11.60 88.69
N VAL A 267 26.55 -12.20 88.79
CA VAL A 267 26.05 -12.74 90.06
C VAL A 267 25.31 -14.06 89.79
N ASN A 268 25.77 -15.11 90.47
CA ASN A 268 25.10 -16.40 90.64
C ASN A 268 23.99 -16.29 91.69
N GLY A 269 22.89 -17.03 91.56
CA GLY A 269 22.01 -17.29 92.70
C GLY A 269 20.61 -17.81 92.36
N ARG A 270 20.30 -19.02 92.83
CA ARG A 270 18.95 -19.62 92.87
C ARG A 270 18.05 -18.90 93.87
N ARG A 271 16.75 -18.69 93.55
CA ARG A 271 15.57 -19.13 94.35
C ARG A 271 14.26 -18.56 93.78
N ASN A 272 13.24 -19.42 93.80
CA ASN A 272 11.82 -19.08 93.59
C ASN A 272 11.32 -18.04 94.60
N SER A 273 10.48 -17.10 94.16
CA SER A 273 9.08 -16.92 94.63
C SER A 273 8.49 -15.59 94.14
N ASP A 274 7.30 -15.66 93.54
CA ASP A 274 6.18 -14.71 93.49
C ASP A 274 6.42 -13.19 93.57
N THR A 275 5.99 -12.44 92.55
CA THR A 275 4.83 -11.50 92.55
C THR A 275 4.94 -10.40 91.48
N ASN A 276 3.90 -10.32 90.64
CA ASN A 276 3.32 -9.19 89.88
C ASN A 276 4.12 -7.91 89.57
N MET A 277 4.18 -7.57 88.27
CA MET A 277 3.86 -6.24 87.69
C MET A 277 3.73 -6.35 86.14
N PRO A 278 2.89 -5.55 85.46
CA PRO A 278 2.42 -5.82 84.09
C PRO A 278 3.39 -5.32 83.02
N GLN A 279 3.62 -6.15 81.99
CA GLN A 279 4.34 -5.75 80.77
C GLN A 279 3.34 -5.23 79.72
N ASN A 280 3.31 -3.91 79.55
CA ASN A 280 2.92 -3.29 78.28
C ASN A 280 4.14 -3.36 77.36
N GLN A 281 4.14 -4.28 76.40
CA GLN A 281 5.07 -4.28 75.27
C GLN A 281 4.22 -4.32 73.99
N GLU A 282 3.95 -3.14 73.43
CA GLU A 282 3.61 -3.02 72.01
C GLU A 282 4.76 -3.64 71.22
N THR A 283 4.47 -4.67 70.45
CA THR A 283 5.46 -5.40 69.65
C THR A 283 5.89 -4.54 68.46
N ALA A 284 7.18 -4.61 68.10
CA ALA A 284 7.77 -3.82 67.01
C ALA A 284 7.02 -3.97 65.67
N ASP A 285 6.28 -5.06 65.50
CA ASP A 285 5.46 -5.34 64.32
C ASP A 285 4.21 -4.44 64.22
N GLU A 286 3.64 -4.00 65.34
CA GLU A 286 2.52 -3.04 65.34
C GLU A 286 2.97 -1.63 64.94
N LEU A 287 4.17 -1.21 65.36
CA LEU A 287 4.77 0.06 64.95
C LEU A 287 5.09 0.10 63.46
N ILE A 288 5.59 -1.01 62.90
CA ILE A 288 5.89 -1.12 61.46
C ILE A 288 4.59 -1.11 60.64
N ASN A 289 3.56 -1.82 61.09
CA ASN A 289 2.25 -1.83 60.42
C ASN A 289 1.56 -0.45 60.46
N ASN A 290 1.66 0.26 61.58
CA ASN A 290 1.11 1.61 61.69
C ASN A 290 1.86 2.63 60.81
N MET A 291 3.19 2.52 60.67
CA MET A 291 3.94 3.35 59.73
C MET A 291 3.58 3.08 58.27
N PHE A 292 3.43 1.81 57.87
CA PHE A 292 3.02 1.46 56.50
C PHE A 292 1.60 1.96 56.16
N GLN A 293 0.68 1.88 57.12
CA GLN A 293 -0.68 2.43 57.00
C GLN A 293 -0.66 3.96 56.82
N GLN A 294 0.19 4.67 57.56
CA GLN A 294 0.32 6.13 57.45
C GLN A 294 0.91 6.57 56.11
N ILE A 295 1.96 5.89 55.62
CA ILE A 295 2.59 6.19 54.32
C ILE A 295 1.62 5.92 53.17
N SER A 296 0.85 4.83 53.24
CA SER A 296 -0.21 4.50 52.27
C SER A 296 -1.28 5.59 52.19
N LYS A 297 -1.73 6.12 53.33
CA LYS A 297 -2.70 7.23 53.38
C LYS A 297 -2.14 8.53 52.81
N GLN A 298 -0.87 8.86 53.08
CA GLN A 298 -0.21 10.03 52.50
C GLN A 298 -0.04 9.94 50.98
N LEU A 299 0.30 8.76 50.46
CA LEU A 299 0.46 8.54 49.02
C LEU A 299 -0.87 8.62 48.26
N LYS A 300 -1.98 8.12 48.85
CA LYS A 300 -3.33 8.26 48.27
C LYS A 300 -3.77 9.74 48.20
N GLY A 301 -3.43 10.55 49.20
CA GLY A 301 -3.70 11.99 49.20
C GLY A 301 -2.94 12.74 48.09
N GLN A 302 -1.66 12.43 47.88
CA GLN A 302 -0.85 13.04 46.82
C GLN A 302 -1.31 12.60 45.41
N HIS A 303 -1.78 11.36 45.26
CA HIS A 303 -2.28 10.85 43.99
C HIS A 303 -3.59 11.53 43.55
N ASN A 304 -4.46 11.89 44.50
CA ASN A 304 -5.67 12.66 44.21
C ASN A 304 -5.38 14.11 43.83
N GLN A 305 -4.39 14.75 44.47
CA GLN A 305 -3.94 16.09 44.07
C GLN A 305 -3.30 16.11 42.67
N ARG A 306 -2.55 15.06 42.30
CA ARG A 306 -2.01 14.91 40.93
C ARG A 306 -3.11 14.72 39.89
N LYS A 307 -4.11 13.86 40.15
CA LYS A 307 -5.27 13.69 39.25
C LYS A 307 -6.04 15.00 39.05
N GLN A 308 -6.25 15.79 40.10
CA GLN A 308 -6.92 17.09 39.96
C GLN A 308 -6.10 18.12 39.16
N LYS A 309 -4.77 18.12 39.29
CA LYS A 309 -3.88 18.96 38.47
C LYS A 309 -3.89 18.52 36.99
N GLU A 310 -3.89 17.22 36.72
CA GLU A 310 -4.01 16.68 35.36
C GLU A 310 -5.37 16.98 34.71
N LEU A 311 -6.48 16.90 35.47
CA LEU A 311 -7.80 17.31 34.98
C LEU A 311 -7.89 18.79 34.65
N LYS A 312 -7.20 19.67 35.41
CA LYS A 312 -7.09 21.10 35.07
C LYS A 312 -6.28 21.32 33.78
N VAL A 313 -5.18 20.59 33.58
CA VAL A 313 -4.37 20.67 32.35
C VAL A 313 -5.14 20.14 31.13
N LEU A 314 -5.92 19.07 31.28
CA LEU A 314 -6.79 18.53 30.23
C LEU A 314 -7.92 19.51 29.85
N ARG A 315 -8.51 20.23 30.82
CA ARG A 315 -9.46 21.32 30.52
C ARG A 315 -8.81 22.49 29.77
N CYS A 316 -7.56 22.83 30.06
CA CYS A 316 -6.83 23.85 29.30
C CYS A 316 -6.50 23.40 27.87
N ARG A 317 -6.13 22.14 27.67
CA ARG A 317 -5.88 21.56 26.32
C ARG A 317 -7.13 21.45 25.46
N SER A 318 -8.29 21.18 26.08
CA SER A 318 -9.58 21.18 25.38
C SER A 318 -9.91 22.57 24.80
N LYS A 319 -9.66 23.64 25.56
CA LYS A 319 -9.86 25.02 25.09
C LYS A 319 -8.90 25.41 23.96
N SER A 320 -7.64 24.96 24.00
CA SER A 320 -6.70 25.21 22.89
C SER A 320 -7.05 24.41 21.63
N LEU A 321 -7.55 23.18 21.76
CA LEU A 321 -8.04 22.39 20.62
C LEU A 321 -9.28 23.03 19.98
N GLN A 322 -10.15 23.64 20.78
CA GLN A 322 -11.32 24.36 20.29
C GLN A 322 -10.92 25.63 19.52
N TYR A 323 -9.87 26.33 19.96
CA TYR A 323 -9.28 27.48 19.25
C TYR A 323 -8.62 27.07 17.92
N ILE A 324 -7.87 25.96 17.90
CA ILE A 324 -7.26 25.41 16.68
C ILE A 324 -8.34 24.97 15.69
N LYS A 325 -9.43 24.35 16.17
CA LYS A 325 -10.55 23.92 15.32
C LYS A 325 -11.31 25.10 14.70
N MET A 326 -11.42 26.23 15.42
CA MET A 326 -11.99 27.47 14.87
C MET A 326 -11.09 28.10 13.81
N ASN A 327 -9.77 28.12 14.03
CA ASN A 327 -8.81 28.65 13.04
C ASN A 327 -8.77 27.81 11.75
N PHE A 328 -8.84 26.47 11.87
CA PHE A 328 -8.89 25.59 10.70
C PHE A 328 -10.15 25.83 9.84
N LYS A 329 -11.30 26.02 10.48
CA LYS A 329 -12.57 26.32 9.78
C LYS A 329 -12.50 27.68 9.06
N HIS A 330 -11.86 28.68 9.67
CA HIS A 330 -11.68 29.98 9.05
C HIS A 330 -10.74 29.91 7.82
N THR A 331 -9.67 29.12 7.87
CA THR A 331 -8.79 28.88 6.71
C THR A 331 -9.48 28.12 5.58
N GLU A 332 -10.34 27.15 5.87
CA GLU A 332 -11.14 26.46 4.83
C GLU A 332 -12.10 27.41 4.13
N GLU A 333 -12.78 28.29 4.88
CA GLU A 333 -13.67 29.30 4.31
C GLU A 333 -12.91 30.32 3.44
N GLN A 334 -11.68 30.69 3.81
CA GLN A 334 -10.83 31.52 2.98
C GLN A 334 -10.38 30.82 1.70
N ILE A 335 -9.96 29.54 1.77
CA ILE A 335 -9.57 28.75 0.59
C ILE A 335 -10.75 28.59 -0.39
N VAL A 336 -11.96 28.35 0.13
CA VAL A 336 -13.18 28.24 -0.70
C VAL A 336 -13.51 29.59 -1.37
N ARG A 337 -13.34 30.72 -0.67
CA ARG A 337 -13.52 32.06 -1.25
C ARG A 337 -12.48 32.36 -2.34
N SER A 338 -11.21 32.03 -2.11
CA SER A 338 -10.12 32.19 -3.09
C SER A 338 -10.37 31.34 -4.34
N SER A 339 -10.84 30.09 -4.17
CA SER A 339 -11.15 29.19 -5.28
C SER A 339 -12.34 29.68 -6.11
N LYS A 340 -13.37 30.29 -5.48
CA LYS A 340 -14.45 30.95 -6.21
C LYS A 340 -13.96 32.15 -7.02
N TYR A 341 -13.08 32.97 -6.45
CA TYR A 341 -12.51 34.14 -7.14
C TYR A 341 -11.67 33.75 -8.37
N ILE A 342 -10.89 32.67 -8.26
CA ILE A 342 -10.08 32.13 -9.38
C ILE A 342 -10.98 31.58 -10.50
N LYS A 343 -12.09 30.91 -10.17
CA LYS A 343 -13.06 30.44 -11.19
C LYS A 343 -13.76 31.60 -11.91
N THR A 344 -14.06 32.69 -11.21
CA THR A 344 -14.67 33.90 -11.82
C THR A 344 -13.69 34.66 -12.73
N GLN A 345 -12.40 34.64 -12.41
CA GLN A 345 -11.33 35.19 -13.26
C GLN A 345 -11.08 34.33 -14.51
N GLN A 346 -11.17 33.00 -14.41
CA GLN A 346 -11.04 32.10 -15.56
C GLN A 346 -12.24 32.15 -16.52
N SER A 347 -13.44 32.47 -16.04
CA SER A 347 -14.60 32.68 -16.91
C SER A 347 -14.60 34.01 -17.66
N SER A 348 -13.74 34.97 -17.28
CA SER A 348 -13.66 36.30 -17.89
C SER A 348 -12.50 36.46 -18.89
N GLN A 349 -11.73 35.39 -19.16
CA GLN A 349 -10.69 35.34 -20.21
C GLN A 349 -11.06 34.44 -21.40
N GLN A 350 -12.34 34.40 -21.81
CA GLN A 350 -12.70 33.87 -23.13
C GLN A 350 -12.52 34.96 -24.20
N ILE A 351 -11.41 34.87 -24.92
CA ILE A 351 -11.19 35.57 -26.19
C ILE A 351 -12.10 34.92 -27.25
N PRO A 352 -12.91 35.68 -28.02
CA PRO A 352 -13.82 35.11 -29.00
C PRO A 352 -13.09 34.58 -30.23
N LEU A 353 -13.25 33.28 -30.49
CA LEU A 353 -12.83 32.61 -31.73
C LEU A 353 -13.73 33.05 -32.88
N ASN A 354 -13.24 34.01 -33.67
CA ASN A 354 -13.86 34.38 -34.94
C ASN A 354 -12.79 34.70 -35.98
N PHE A 355 -12.25 33.69 -36.68
CA PHE A 355 -11.54 33.88 -37.95
C PHE A 355 -11.67 32.64 -38.87
N LYS A 356 -12.50 32.80 -39.91
CA LYS A 356 -12.40 32.39 -41.33
C LYS A 356 -11.62 31.09 -41.62
N LYS A 357 -12.21 30.00 -42.15
CA LYS A 357 -12.92 29.83 -43.45
C LYS A 357 -12.17 30.35 -44.69
N GLN A 358 -10.86 30.10 -44.77
CA GLN A 358 -10.06 30.19 -46.00
C GLN A 358 -8.74 29.43 -45.78
N GLU A 359 -8.73 28.10 -45.89
CA GLU A 359 -7.50 27.26 -46.09
C GLU A 359 -7.85 25.76 -46.11
N ARG A 360 -8.84 25.36 -46.92
CA ARG A 360 -9.10 23.94 -47.24
C ARG A 360 -9.29 23.69 -48.74
N LYS A 361 -8.55 24.42 -49.58
CA LYS A 361 -8.57 24.25 -51.06
C LYS A 361 -7.18 24.12 -51.69
N SER A 362 -6.19 23.69 -50.92
CA SER A 362 -4.81 23.56 -51.41
C SER A 362 -4.13 22.39 -50.71
N ILE A 363 -4.57 21.15 -51.00
CA ILE A 363 -3.84 19.85 -50.84
C ILE A 363 -4.56 18.74 -51.67
N PHE A 364 -5.28 19.10 -52.74
CA PHE A 364 -5.88 18.12 -53.67
C PHE A 364 -5.77 18.63 -55.11
N HIS A 365 -4.54 18.93 -55.56
CA HIS A 365 -4.17 19.05 -56.97
C HIS A 365 -2.64 19.01 -57.05
N MET A 366 -2.08 17.80 -57.14
CA MET A 366 -0.71 17.52 -57.62
C MET A 366 -0.55 15.99 -57.62
N ASN A 367 -1.08 15.34 -58.65
CA ASN A 367 -0.66 14.02 -59.13
C ASN A 367 -1.34 13.75 -60.47
N LYS A 368 -0.80 14.36 -61.53
CA LYS A 368 -1.00 13.97 -62.95
C LYS A 368 -0.01 14.74 -63.81
N ILE A 369 1.24 14.30 -63.87
CA ILE A 369 2.14 14.62 -64.98
C ILE A 369 2.90 13.33 -65.34
N LYS A 370 2.67 12.87 -66.57
CA LYS A 370 3.38 11.78 -67.27
C LYS A 370 4.84 12.19 -67.51
N PRO A 371 5.81 11.26 -67.52
CA PRO A 371 7.13 11.56 -68.06
C PRO A 371 7.10 11.47 -69.60
N GLN A 372 7.50 12.55 -70.27
CA GLN A 372 7.86 12.54 -71.69
C GLN A 372 9.36 12.31 -71.86
N ILE A 373 9.65 11.69 -72.99
CA ILE A 373 10.90 11.14 -73.50
C ILE A 373 11.78 12.26 -74.05
N GLU A 374 13.07 12.27 -73.71
CA GLU A 374 14.12 12.86 -74.55
C GLU A 374 15.23 11.82 -74.79
N LYS A 375 15.55 11.63 -76.08
CA LYS A 375 16.64 10.81 -76.62
C LYS A 375 17.93 11.62 -76.69
N PRO A 376 19.10 10.94 -76.69
CA PRO A 376 20.19 11.31 -77.59
C PRO A 376 20.72 10.10 -78.42
N PRO A 377 21.60 10.32 -79.41
CA PRO A 377 21.47 9.70 -80.73
C PRO A 377 22.28 8.42 -80.96
N GLY A 378 21.69 7.57 -81.82
CA GLY A 378 22.28 6.82 -82.93
C GLY A 378 23.58 6.01 -82.76
N SER A 379 23.47 4.68 -82.85
CA SER A 379 24.05 3.89 -83.96
C SER A 379 23.61 2.41 -83.91
N SER A 380 22.92 1.99 -84.97
CA SER A 380 22.91 0.67 -85.66
C SER A 380 23.37 -0.61 -84.93
N HIS A 381 22.51 -1.64 -84.85
CA HIS A 381 22.31 -2.70 -85.87
C HIS A 381 21.44 -3.86 -85.32
N ASN A 382 20.55 -4.40 -86.19
CA ASN A 382 20.12 -5.80 -86.42
C ASN A 382 19.85 -6.74 -85.21
N SER A 383 18.86 -7.63 -85.15
CA SER A 383 17.85 -8.18 -86.07
C SER A 383 17.02 -9.22 -85.29
N SER A 384 15.74 -9.36 -85.66
CA SER A 384 14.92 -10.59 -85.76
C SER A 384 14.64 -11.54 -84.56
N ASP A 385 13.38 -12.03 -84.59
CA ASP A 385 12.83 -13.29 -84.04
C ASP A 385 12.48 -13.35 -82.54
N SER A 386 11.47 -14.06 -82.03
CA SER A 386 10.19 -14.64 -82.46
C SER A 386 9.61 -15.36 -81.21
N GLU A 387 8.30 -15.67 -81.18
CA GLU A 387 7.61 -16.65 -80.29
C GLU A 387 7.38 -16.23 -78.81
N SER A 388 6.16 -16.14 -78.27
CA SER A 388 5.04 -17.09 -78.06
C SER A 388 5.22 -18.06 -76.87
N VAL A 389 4.07 -18.39 -76.24
CA VAL A 389 3.78 -19.44 -75.23
C VAL A 389 3.42 -18.95 -73.79
N SER A 390 2.11 -18.76 -73.64
CA SER A 390 1.13 -19.27 -72.67
C SER A 390 1.50 -20.06 -71.38
N GLN A 391 0.50 -20.06 -70.48
CA GLN A 391 0.12 -21.02 -69.41
C GLN A 391 0.75 -20.79 -68.01
N SER A 392 0.00 -20.33 -66.99
CA SER A 392 -1.08 -20.96 -66.20
C SER A 392 -0.60 -22.09 -65.26
N LEU A 393 -0.73 -21.91 -63.94
CA LEU A 393 -1.39 -22.88 -63.05
C LEU A 393 -1.56 -22.35 -61.61
N LEU A 394 -2.80 -22.49 -61.15
CA LEU A 394 -3.27 -22.52 -59.77
C LEU A 394 -2.63 -23.68 -59.00
N TYR A 395 -2.30 -23.45 -57.73
CA TYR A 395 -2.81 -24.21 -56.57
C TYR A 395 -2.63 -23.41 -55.28
#